data_AF-A0A8M1FE98-F1
#
_entry.id   AF-A0A8M1FE98-F1
#
_cell.length_a   1.000
_cell.length_b   1.000
_cell.length_c   1.000
_cell.angle_alpha   90.00
_cell.angle_beta   90.00
_cell.angle_gamma   90.00
#
_symmetry.space_group_name_H-M   'P 1'
#
loop_
_entity.id
_entity.type
_entity.pdbx_description
1 polymer ?
#
loop_
_entity_poly.entity_id
_entity_poly.type
_entity_poly.pdbx_seq_one_letter_code
_entity_poly.pdbx_strand_id
1 'polypeptide(L)'
;MDYSRIIERLLKLAVPNHLIWLIFFYWFFHSCMNAVAELMQFGDREFYRDWWNSESVTYFWQNWNIPVHKWCLRHFYKPMLRRGSSKWVARTGVFFASAFFHEYLVSVPLHMFRLWAFTGMMAQIPLAWIVSRFFQGNYGNAAVWLTLIIGQPVAVLMYVHDYYVLNYEAPVAGA
;
A
#
# COMPACT_ATOMS: atom_id res chain seq x y z
N MET A 1 -7.18 -23.92 4.93
CA MET A 1 -6.96 -23.06 3.75
C MET A 1 -5.97 -23.77 2.85
N ASP A 2 -6.36 -24.07 1.61
CA ASP A 2 -5.43 -24.61 0.62
C ASP A 2 -4.60 -23.46 0.03
N TYR A 3 -3.43 -23.21 0.62
CA TYR A 3 -2.55 -22.11 0.23
C TYR A 3 -2.12 -22.19 -1.24
N SER A 4 -2.03 -23.39 -1.81
CA SER A 4 -1.66 -23.60 -3.21
C SER A 4 -2.71 -22.98 -4.15
N ARG A 5 -3.99 -23.25 -3.90
CA ARG A 5 -5.10 -22.67 -4.67
C ARG A 5 -5.21 -21.17 -4.52
N ILE A 6 -4.93 -20.64 -3.33
CA ILE A 6 -4.91 -19.19 -3.08
C ILE A 6 -3.84 -18.53 -3.96
N ILE A 7 -2.60 -19.05 -3.92
CA ILE A 7 -1.50 -18.51 -4.73
C ILE A 7 -1.83 -18.57 -6.22
N GLU A 8 -2.37 -19.68 -6.72
CA GLU A 8 -2.76 -19.81 -8.12
C GLU A 8 -3.78 -18.74 -8.55
N ARG A 9 -4.83 -18.53 -7.75
CA ARG A 9 -5.86 -17.51 -8.03
C ARG A 9 -5.29 -16.10 -7.93
N LEU A 10 -4.47 -15.83 -6.92
CA LEU A 10 -3.84 -14.51 -6.73
C LEU A 10 -2.95 -14.14 -7.91
N LEU A 11 -2.15 -15.07 -8.42
CA LEU A 11 -1.28 -14.81 -9.57
C LEU A 11 -2.07 -14.48 -10.84
N LYS A 12 -3.23 -15.14 -11.06
CA LYS A 12 -4.11 -14.82 -12.20
C LYS A 12 -4.71 -13.41 -12.11
N LEU A 13 -4.96 -12.92 -10.89
CA LEU A 13 -5.59 -11.63 -10.64
C LEU A 13 -4.60 -10.49 -10.39
N ALA A 14 -3.32 -10.80 -10.15
CA ALA A 14 -2.30 -9.81 -9.76
C ALA A 14 -2.12 -8.70 -10.81
N VAL A 15 -2.05 -9.07 -12.10
CA VAL A 15 -1.85 -8.09 -13.20
C VAL A 15 -3.07 -7.17 -13.38
N PRO A 16 -4.31 -7.68 -13.54
CA PRO A 16 -5.50 -6.82 -13.60
C PRO A 16 -5.65 -5.92 -12.37
N ASN A 17 -5.41 -6.47 -11.18
CA ASN A 17 -5.44 -5.70 -9.94
C ASN A 17 -4.42 -4.55 -9.96
N HIS A 18 -3.17 -4.84 -10.35
CA HIS A 18 -2.14 -3.82 -10.44
C HIS A 18 -2.51 -2.69 -11.41
N LEU A 19 -3.09 -3.02 -12.58
CA LEU A 19 -3.55 -2.01 -13.53
C LEU A 19 -4.65 -1.11 -12.95
N ILE A 20 -5.61 -1.68 -12.20
CA ILE A 20 -6.64 -0.88 -11.51
C ILE A 20 -5.99 0.07 -10.51
N TRP A 21 -4.98 -0.37 -9.75
CA TRP A 21 -4.26 0.49 -8.81
C TRP A 21 -3.49 1.63 -9.50
N LEU A 22 -2.89 1.38 -10.67
CA LEU A 22 -2.25 2.43 -11.47
C LEU A 22 -3.26 3.45 -12.00
N ILE A 23 -4.41 2.99 -12.49
CA ILE A 23 -5.50 3.86 -12.95
C ILE A 23 -6.05 4.67 -11.77
N PHE A 24 -6.30 4.03 -10.63
CA PHE A 24 -6.78 4.69 -9.42
C PHE A 24 -5.79 5.75 -8.94
N PHE A 25 -4.49 5.43 -8.96
CA PHE A 25 -3.43 6.38 -8.61
C PHE A 25 -3.51 7.63 -9.48
N TYR A 26 -3.52 7.46 -10.81
CA TYR A 26 -3.58 8.57 -11.74
C TYR A 26 -4.89 9.37 -11.59
N TRP A 27 -6.04 8.68 -11.58
CA TRP A 27 -7.34 9.31 -11.43
C TRP A 27 -7.42 10.14 -10.14
N PHE A 28 -7.00 9.59 -9.01
CA PHE A 28 -7.13 10.28 -7.72
C PHE A 28 -6.05 11.34 -7.51
N PHE A 29 -4.77 10.94 -7.49
CA PHE A 29 -3.67 11.82 -7.10
C PHE A 29 -3.29 12.83 -8.19
N HIS A 30 -3.46 12.47 -9.46
CA HIS A 30 -3.22 13.41 -10.55
C HIS A 30 -4.51 14.18 -10.86
N SER A 31 -5.55 13.52 -11.36
CA SER A 31 -6.71 14.23 -11.92
C SER A 31 -7.58 14.89 -10.85
N CYS A 32 -8.07 14.13 -9.86
CA CYS A 32 -8.98 14.68 -8.84
C CYS A 32 -8.31 15.73 -7.97
N MET A 33 -7.10 15.47 -7.46
CA MET A 33 -6.41 16.44 -6.60
C MET A 33 -6.02 17.72 -7.34
N ASN A 34 -5.58 17.66 -8.61
CA ASN A 34 -5.33 18.88 -9.39
C ASN A 34 -6.61 19.64 -9.70
N ALA A 35 -7.72 18.94 -10.00
CA ALA A 35 -9.01 19.59 -10.21
C ALA A 35 -9.46 20.36 -8.96
N VAL A 36 -9.36 19.73 -7.78
CA VAL A 36 -9.66 20.38 -6.50
C VAL A 36 -8.71 21.54 -6.22
N ALA A 37 -7.41 21.38 -6.51
CA ALA A 37 -6.43 22.45 -6.34
C ALA A 37 -6.70 23.65 -7.24
N GLU A 38 -7.10 23.42 -8.50
CA GLU A 38 -7.48 24.49 -9.42
C GLU A 38 -8.71 25.24 -8.92
N LEU A 39 -9.77 24.52 -8.53
CA LEU A 39 -11.01 25.10 -8.01
C LEU A 39 -10.78 25.95 -6.75
N MET A 40 -9.87 25.51 -5.87
CA MET A 40 -9.53 26.23 -4.64
C MET A 40 -8.38 27.23 -4.81
N GLN A 41 -7.85 27.41 -6.02
CA GLN A 41 -6.67 28.23 -6.29
C GLN A 41 -5.46 27.87 -5.41
N PHE A 42 -5.32 26.57 -5.12
CA PHE A 42 -4.22 26.03 -4.33
C PHE A 42 -2.97 25.85 -5.19
N GLY A 43 -1.91 26.58 -4.84
CA GLY A 43 -0.66 26.62 -5.61
C GLY A 43 0.28 25.43 -5.41
N ASP A 44 0.23 24.75 -4.26
CA ASP A 44 1.08 23.57 -4.01
C ASP A 44 0.44 22.31 -4.62
N ARG A 45 0.90 21.95 -5.82
CA ARG A 45 0.40 20.79 -6.58
C ARG A 45 1.30 19.56 -6.47
N GLU A 46 2.24 19.55 -5.51
CA GLU A 46 3.16 18.45 -5.29
C GLU A 46 2.48 17.30 -4.51
N PHE A 47 1.56 16.58 -5.16
CA PHE A 47 0.83 15.46 -4.56
C PHE A 47 1.62 14.14 -4.58
N TYR A 48 2.52 13.98 -5.54
CA TYR A 48 3.37 12.81 -5.70
C TYR A 48 4.68 13.21 -6.41
N ARG A 49 5.70 12.35 -6.32
CA ARG A 49 6.98 12.45 -7.02
C ARG A 49 7.20 11.24 -7.94
N ASP A 50 8.38 11.11 -8.53
CA ASP A 50 8.78 10.06 -9.48
C ASP A 50 8.93 8.66 -8.85
N TRP A 51 7.90 8.21 -8.13
CA TRP A 51 7.90 6.93 -7.42
C TRP A 51 8.04 5.72 -8.37
N TRP A 52 7.74 5.86 -9.67
CA TRP A 52 7.93 4.79 -10.64
C TRP A 52 9.41 4.48 -10.93
N ASN A 53 10.31 5.45 -10.70
CA ASN A 53 11.76 5.29 -10.82
C ASN A 53 12.44 4.95 -9.47
N SER A 54 11.66 4.52 -8.47
CA SER A 54 12.19 4.17 -7.15
C SER A 54 13.17 3.01 -7.24
N GLU A 55 14.43 3.21 -6.83
CA GLU A 55 15.41 2.10 -6.71
C GLU A 55 15.27 1.34 -5.39
N SER A 56 14.50 1.86 -4.43
CA SER A 56 14.25 1.21 -3.14
C SER A 56 12.79 1.35 -2.71
N VAL A 57 12.29 0.34 -1.99
CA VAL A 57 10.94 0.34 -1.42
C VAL A 57 10.75 1.52 -0.47
N THR A 58 11.82 1.93 0.22
CA THR A 58 11.78 3.10 1.11
C THR A 58 11.53 4.39 0.33
N TYR A 59 12.20 4.58 -0.82
CA TYR A 59 11.98 5.75 -1.67
C TYR A 59 10.54 5.75 -2.22
N PHE A 60 10.02 4.60 -2.66
CA PHE A 60 8.63 4.49 -3.10
C PHE A 60 7.63 5.01 -2.05
N TRP A 61 7.72 4.52 -0.81
CA TRP A 61 6.80 4.89 0.27
C TRP A 61 6.84 6.37 0.66
N GLN A 62 7.92 7.08 0.34
CA GLN A 62 8.07 8.51 0.61
C GLN A 62 7.52 9.40 -0.51
N ASN A 63 7.40 8.85 -1.72
CA ASN A 63 7.20 9.65 -2.94
C ASN A 63 5.85 9.42 -3.63
N TRP A 64 5.14 8.32 -3.34
CA TRP A 64 3.86 8.04 -3.99
C TRP A 64 2.71 8.96 -3.50
N ASN A 65 2.66 9.28 -2.21
CA ASN A 65 1.61 10.09 -1.59
C ASN A 65 2.26 11.12 -0.66
N ILE A 66 2.65 12.26 -1.25
CA ILE A 66 3.38 13.33 -0.57
C ILE A 66 2.56 13.96 0.57
N PRO A 67 1.24 14.22 0.44
CA PRO A 67 0.43 14.74 1.54
C PRO A 67 0.50 13.88 2.81
N VAL A 68 0.26 12.56 2.67
CA VAL A 68 0.33 11.63 3.81
C VAL A 68 1.75 11.50 4.33
N HIS A 69 2.74 11.44 3.43
CA HIS A 69 4.14 11.38 3.83
C HIS A 69 4.57 12.61 4.65
N LYS A 70 4.28 13.83 4.17
CA LYS A 70 4.56 15.09 4.88
C LYS A 70 3.83 15.14 6.23
N TRP A 71 2.57 14.67 6.29
CA TRP A 71 1.81 14.59 7.54
C TRP A 71 2.46 13.62 8.55
N CYS A 72 2.78 12.39 8.13
CA CYS A 72 3.45 11.40 8.97
C CYS A 72 4.82 11.90 9.46
N LEU A 73 5.60 12.56 8.59
CA LEU A 73 6.88 13.14 8.97
C LEU A 73 6.74 14.22 10.04
N ARG A 74 5.78 15.14 9.87
CA ARG A 74 5.59 16.29 10.75
C ARG A 74 4.95 15.93 12.08
N HIS A 75 3.93 15.08 12.07
CA HIS A 75 3.06 14.83 13.22
C HIS A 75 3.36 13.53 13.96
N PHE A 76 4.05 12.58 13.32
CA PHE A 76 4.39 11.29 13.91
C PHE A 76 5.91 11.16 14.09
N TYR A 77 6.65 11.12 12.99
CA TYR A 77 8.07 10.76 12.98
C TYR A 77 8.94 11.77 13.75
N LYS A 78 8.88 13.07 13.39
CA LYS A 78 9.70 14.10 14.06
C LYS A 78 9.36 14.23 15.56
N PRO A 79 8.09 14.23 15.99
CA PRO A 79 7.75 14.22 17.41
C PRO A 79 8.29 13.01 18.17
N MET A 80 8.22 11.79 17.60
CA MET A 80 8.81 10.60 18.22
C MET A 80 10.33 10.73 18.41
N LEU A 81 11.03 11.22 17.38
CA LEU A 81 12.47 11.47 17.48
C LEU A 81 12.82 12.52 18.53
N ARG A 82 12.05 13.61 18.61
CA ARG A 82 12.24 14.67 19.63
C ARG A 82 12.02 14.16 21.05
N ARG A 83 11.16 13.15 21.24
CA ARG A 83 10.93 12.47 22.52
C ARG A 83 11.99 11.42 22.86
N GLY A 84 13.06 11.30 22.06
CA GLY A 84 14.17 10.37 22.32
C GLY A 84 13.97 8.97 21.73
N SER A 85 12.95 8.73 20.91
CA SER A 85 12.81 7.44 20.22
C SER A 85 13.91 7.25 19.18
N SER A 86 14.41 6.03 19.02
CA SER A 86 15.36 5.71 17.95
C SER A 86 14.72 5.84 16.57
N LYS A 87 15.54 6.07 15.53
CA LYS A 87 15.07 6.15 14.13
C LYS A 87 14.31 4.89 13.71
N TRP A 88 14.74 3.72 14.18
CA TRP A 88 14.09 2.45 13.86
C TRP A 88 12.71 2.37 14.50
N VAL A 89 12.59 2.68 15.80
CA VAL A 89 11.30 2.71 16.51
C VAL A 89 10.34 3.72 15.88
N ALA A 90 10.82 4.92 15.51
CA ALA A 90 9.99 5.94 14.87
C ALA A 90 9.49 5.50 13.48
N ARG A 91 10.33 4.81 12.67
CA ARG A 91 9.90 4.26 11.38
C ARG A 91 8.87 3.15 11.56
N THR A 92 9.12 2.20 12.45
CA THR A 92 8.18 1.11 12.76
C THR A 92 6.86 1.66 13.27
N GLY A 93 6.87 2.69 14.12
CA GLY A 93 5.66 3.36 14.59
C GLY A 93 4.84 4.01 13.47
N VAL A 94 5.48 4.64 12.49
CA VAL A 94 4.80 5.18 11.30
C VAL A 94 4.19 4.07 10.46
N PHE A 95 4.92 2.97 10.23
CA PHE A 95 4.39 1.81 9.50
C PHE A 95 3.23 1.14 10.24
N PHE A 96 3.30 1.03 11.56
CA PHE A 96 2.22 0.49 12.38
C PHE A 96 0.96 1.36 12.30
N ALA A 97 1.11 2.69 12.43
CA ALA A 97 -0.01 3.62 12.27
C ALA A 97 -0.61 3.53 10.87
N SER A 98 0.23 3.41 9.83
CA SER A 98 -0.23 3.19 8.46
C SER A 98 -1.00 1.87 8.32
N ALA A 99 -0.47 0.77 8.86
CA ALA A 99 -1.10 -0.54 8.85
C ALA A 99 -2.47 -0.53 9.53
N PHE A 100 -2.61 0.19 10.64
CA PHE A 100 -3.89 0.40 11.31
C PHE A 100 -4.92 1.07 10.40
N PHE A 101 -4.55 2.17 9.72
CA PHE A 101 -5.47 2.86 8.81
C PHE A 101 -5.82 2.02 7.57
N HIS A 102 -4.87 1.24 7.04
CA HIS A 102 -5.15 0.33 5.91
C HIS A 102 -6.15 -0.76 6.32
N GLU A 103 -5.97 -1.38 7.49
CA GLU A 103 -6.94 -2.35 7.99
C GLU A 103 -8.30 -1.68 8.26
N TYR A 104 -8.32 -0.52 8.91
CA TYR A 104 -9.55 0.22 9.20
C TYR A 104 -10.36 0.53 7.93
N LEU A 105 -9.70 1.08 6.89
CA LEU A 105 -10.36 1.47 5.65
C LEU A 105 -10.86 0.28 4.82
N VAL A 106 -10.26 -0.90 4.96
CA VAL A 106 -10.68 -2.10 4.20
C VAL A 106 -11.67 -2.94 5.01
N SER A 107 -11.38 -3.18 6.29
CA SER A 107 -12.16 -4.09 7.13
C SER A 107 -13.49 -3.52 7.57
N VAL A 108 -13.57 -2.22 7.88
CA VAL A 108 -14.82 -1.62 8.37
C VAL A 108 -15.89 -1.60 7.28
N PRO A 109 -15.65 -1.11 6.05
CA PRO A 109 -16.69 -1.10 5.01
C PRO A 109 -17.12 -2.49 4.56
N LEU A 110 -16.20 -3.47 4.59
CA LEU A 110 -16.48 -4.85 4.20
C LEU A 110 -17.01 -5.71 5.35
N HIS A 111 -17.02 -5.19 6.57
CA HIS A 111 -17.42 -5.90 7.80
C HIS A 111 -16.59 -7.19 8.02
N MET A 112 -15.30 -7.17 7.64
CA MET A 112 -14.40 -8.32 7.67
C MET A 112 -13.10 -7.98 8.38
N PHE A 113 -12.88 -8.56 9.57
CA PHE A 113 -11.65 -8.34 10.36
C PHE A 113 -10.72 -9.55 10.25
N ARG A 114 -9.83 -9.55 9.24
CA ARG A 114 -8.91 -10.68 8.95
C ARG A 114 -7.43 -10.36 9.16
N LEU A 115 -7.08 -9.08 9.38
CA LEU A 115 -5.72 -8.58 9.58
C LEU A 115 -4.75 -8.79 8.41
N TRP A 116 -5.23 -9.12 7.20
CA TRP A 116 -4.36 -9.34 6.05
C TRP A 116 -3.72 -8.04 5.55
N ALA A 117 -4.45 -6.92 5.56
CA ALA A 117 -3.91 -5.63 5.12
C ALA A 117 -2.88 -5.13 6.15
N PHE A 118 -3.15 -5.33 7.44
CA PHE A 118 -2.18 -5.07 8.50
C PHE A 118 -0.90 -5.91 8.35
N THR A 119 -1.01 -7.23 8.18
CA THR A 119 0.14 -8.12 8.00
C THR A 119 0.93 -7.77 6.74
N GLY A 120 0.25 -7.46 5.64
CA GLY A 120 0.88 -7.02 4.40
C GLY A 120 1.74 -5.77 4.59
N MET A 121 1.23 -4.76 5.29
CA MET A 121 1.99 -3.54 5.59
C MET A 121 3.20 -3.80 6.49
N MET A 122 3.04 -4.62 7.53
CA MET A 122 4.15 -4.94 8.43
C MET A 122 5.24 -5.78 7.75
N ALA A 123 4.86 -6.66 6.82
CA ALA A 123 5.80 -7.44 6.01
C ALA A 123 6.64 -6.57 5.05
N GLN A 124 6.21 -5.34 4.74
CA GLN A 124 7.00 -4.41 3.93
C GLN A 124 8.29 -3.96 4.62
N ILE A 125 8.34 -3.94 5.96
CA ILE A 125 9.54 -3.51 6.69
C ILE A 125 10.74 -4.46 6.44
N PRO A 126 10.62 -5.78 6.69
CA PRO A 126 11.71 -6.70 6.36
C PRO A 126 11.95 -6.79 4.85
N LEU A 127 10.90 -6.74 4.01
CA LEU A 127 11.04 -6.75 2.56
C LEU A 127 11.87 -5.55 2.06
N ALA A 128 11.59 -4.34 2.56
CA ALA A 128 12.33 -3.15 2.20
C ALA A 128 13.82 -3.26 2.59
N TRP A 129 14.11 -3.86 3.74
CA TRP A 129 15.48 -4.12 4.16
C TRP A 129 16.18 -5.10 3.21
N ILE A 130 15.55 -6.23 2.88
CA ILE A 130 16.08 -7.23 1.94
C ILE A 130 16.32 -6.58 0.57
N VAL A 131 15.32 -5.91 0.00
CA VAL A 131 15.44 -5.29 -1.33
C VAL A 131 16.60 -4.30 -1.36
N SER A 132 16.71 -3.42 -0.35
CA SER A 132 17.80 -2.45 -0.26
C SER A 132 19.18 -3.08 -0.07
N ARG A 133 19.25 -4.30 0.48
CA ARG A 133 20.51 -5.00 0.76
C ARG A 133 21.06 -5.74 -0.46
N PHE A 134 20.18 -6.30 -1.29
CA PHE A 134 20.53 -7.20 -2.38
C PHE A 134 20.39 -6.60 -3.78
N PHE A 135 19.54 -5.59 -3.96
CA PHE A 135 19.27 -4.99 -5.27
C PHE A 135 19.62 -3.49 -5.28
N GLN A 136 20.14 -3.01 -6.41
CA GLN A 136 20.56 -1.62 -6.62
C GLN A 136 20.25 -1.19 -8.07
N GLY A 137 20.09 0.11 -8.31
CA GLY A 137 19.83 0.64 -9.64
C GLY A 137 18.55 0.07 -10.27
N ASN A 138 18.62 -0.26 -11.55
CA ASN A 138 17.51 -0.83 -12.31
C ASN A 138 16.95 -2.14 -11.72
N TYR A 139 17.79 -2.97 -11.09
CA TYR A 139 17.33 -4.19 -10.42
C TYR A 139 16.57 -3.88 -9.12
N GLY A 140 16.98 -2.82 -8.42
CA GLY A 140 16.22 -2.30 -7.28
C GLY A 140 14.85 -1.80 -7.71
N ASN A 141 14.79 -1.08 -8.85
CA ASN A 141 13.53 -0.65 -9.43
C ASN A 141 12.62 -1.81 -9.84
N ALA A 142 13.16 -2.84 -10.51
CA ALA A 142 12.41 -4.04 -10.83
C ALA A 142 11.86 -4.73 -9.56
N ALA A 143 12.64 -4.79 -8.48
CA ALA A 143 12.20 -5.36 -7.20
C ALA A 143 11.07 -4.53 -6.54
N VAL A 144 11.10 -3.19 -6.67
CA VAL A 144 9.99 -2.32 -6.23
C VAL A 144 8.74 -2.63 -7.04
N TRP A 145 8.83 -2.69 -8.37
CA TRP A 145 7.69 -3.01 -9.24
C TRP A 145 7.07 -4.36 -8.91
N LEU A 146 7.90 -5.40 -8.70
CA LEU A 146 7.42 -6.70 -8.24
C LEU A 146 6.65 -6.57 -6.93
N THR A 147 7.20 -5.84 -5.94
CA THR A 147 6.55 -5.60 -4.65
C THR A 147 5.19 -4.89 -4.81
N LEU A 148 5.03 -4.00 -5.79
CA LEU A 148 3.75 -3.33 -6.07
C LEU A 148 2.72 -4.24 -6.73
N ILE A 149 3.16 -5.25 -7.48
CA ILE A 149 2.26 -6.21 -8.14
C ILE A 149 1.77 -7.26 -7.13
N ILE A 150 2.69 -7.87 -6.36
CA ILE A 150 2.36 -9.01 -5.48
C ILE A 150 2.18 -8.65 -4.00
N GLY A 151 2.53 -7.43 -3.60
CA GLY A 151 2.54 -7.02 -2.19
C GLY A 151 1.19 -6.51 -1.70
N GLN A 152 1.16 -5.26 -1.23
CA GLN A 152 0.01 -4.72 -0.51
C GLN A 152 -1.31 -4.71 -1.30
N PRO A 153 -1.33 -4.40 -2.61
CA PRO A 153 -2.55 -4.48 -3.42
C PRO A 153 -3.23 -5.85 -3.43
N VAL A 154 -2.45 -6.93 -3.33
CA VAL A 154 -3.00 -8.29 -3.27
C VAL A 154 -3.70 -8.55 -1.95
N ALA A 155 -3.22 -7.97 -0.84
CA ALA A 155 -3.92 -8.07 0.45
C ALA A 155 -5.33 -7.48 0.38
N VAL A 156 -5.49 -6.32 -0.28
CA VAL A 156 -6.82 -5.70 -0.49
C VAL A 156 -7.69 -6.54 -1.44
N LEU A 157 -7.11 -7.08 -2.51
CA LEU A 157 -7.81 -7.98 -3.43
C LEU A 157 -8.40 -9.20 -2.70
N MET A 158 -7.67 -9.79 -1.75
CA MET A 158 -8.18 -10.92 -0.97
C MET A 158 -9.45 -10.55 -0.18
N TYR A 159 -9.52 -9.36 0.42
CA TYR A 159 -10.74 -8.91 1.10
C TYR A 159 -11.92 -8.76 0.13
N VAL A 160 -11.70 -8.10 -1.01
CA VAL A 160 -12.76 -7.85 -1.99
C VAL A 160 -13.25 -9.17 -2.61
N HIS A 161 -12.32 -10.08 -2.93
CA HIS A 161 -12.66 -11.41 -3.42
C HIS A 161 -13.52 -12.17 -2.41
N ASP A 162 -13.13 -12.21 -1.14
CA ASP A 162 -13.88 -12.94 -0.14
C ASP A 162 -15.23 -12.29 0.17
N TYR A 163 -15.31 -10.97 0.15
CA TYR A 163 -16.59 -10.27 0.21
C TYR A 163 -17.49 -10.66 -0.96
N TYR A 164 -16.96 -10.67 -2.19
CA TYR A 164 -17.71 -11.03 -3.38
C TYR A 164 -18.22 -12.47 -3.32
N VAL A 165 -17.36 -13.42 -2.96
CA VAL A 165 -17.71 -14.84 -2.81
C VAL A 165 -18.80 -15.03 -1.75
N LEU A 166 -18.68 -14.37 -0.59
CA LEU A 166 -19.65 -14.52 0.51
C LEU A 166 -21.03 -13.93 0.20
N ASN A 167 -21.11 -12.92 -0.67
CA ASN A 167 -22.37 -12.20 -0.95
C ASN A 167 -23.01 -12.54 -2.29
N TYR A 168 -22.22 -13.01 -3.27
CA TYR A 168 -22.68 -13.19 -4.66
C TYR A 168 -22.42 -14.59 -5.23
N GLU A 169 -21.49 -15.37 -4.69
CA GLU A 169 -21.45 -16.81 -5.00
C GLU A 169 -22.46 -17.53 -4.10
N ALA A 170 -23.48 -18.15 -4.70
CA ALA A 170 -24.43 -18.97 -3.95
C ALA A 170 -23.66 -20.06 -3.19
N PRO A 171 -24.01 -20.34 -1.91
CA PRO A 171 -23.46 -21.51 -1.24
C PRO A 171 -23.78 -22.71 -2.12
N VAL A 172 -22.73 -23.42 -2.58
CA VAL A 172 -22.92 -24.66 -3.32
C VAL A 172 -23.72 -25.58 -2.41
N ALA A 173 -24.99 -25.80 -2.74
CA ALA A 173 -25.83 -26.75 -2.05
C ALA A 173 -25.21 -28.15 -2.24
N GLY A 174 -24.52 -28.66 -1.22
CA GLY A 174 -23.96 -30.01 -1.21
C GLY A 174 -22.51 -30.08 -0.72
N ALA A 175 -22.34 -30.02 0.60
CA ALA A 175 -21.28 -30.72 1.33
C ALA A 175 -21.90 -31.28 2.61
#